data_AF-A0A0A1MQR1-F1
#
_entry.id   AF-A0A0A1MQR1-F1
#
_cell.length_a   1.000
_cell.length_b   1.000
_cell.length_c   1.000
_cell.angle_alpha   90.00
_cell.angle_beta   90.00
_cell.angle_gamma   90.00
#
_symmetry.space_group_name_H-M   'P 1'
#
loop_
_entity.id
_entity.type
_entity.pdbx_description
1 polymer ?
#
loop_
_entity_poly.entity_id
_entity_poly.type
_entity_poly.pdbx_seq_one_letter_code
_entity_poly.pdbx_strand_id
1 'polypeptide(L)'
;MKKVLVACGGAVATSTVAANKIRALLKENNIDADVSQCRVSELGSKVSGTDLIVTTAKVDKDYGVPVIHGLAFISGVGLDKTKKEILEVLQ
;
A
#
# COMPACT_ATOMS: atom_id res chain seq x y z
N MET A 1 -8.23 -5.25 12.61
CA MET A 1 -8.32 -4.48 11.35
C MET A 1 -6.92 -4.03 11.00
N LYS A 2 -6.38 -4.49 9.88
CA LYS A 2 -5.04 -4.07 9.44
C LYS A 2 -5.15 -2.76 8.67
N LYS A 3 -4.16 -1.88 8.77
CA LYS A 3 -4.14 -0.61 8.03
C LYS A 3 -3.08 -0.64 6.93
N VAL A 4 -3.49 -0.28 5.72
CA VAL A 4 -2.64 -0.18 4.53
C VAL A 4 -2.54 1.29 4.12
N LEU A 5 -1.34 1.84 4.14
CA LEU A 5 -1.10 3.24 3.78
C LEU A 5 -0.47 3.33 2.39
N VAL A 6 -1.21 3.89 1.43
CA VAL A 6 -0.74 4.13 0.08
C VAL A 6 -0.17 5.55 -0.02
N ALA A 7 1.14 5.66 -0.27
CA ALA A 7 1.82 6.93 -0.44
C ALA A 7 2.23 7.15 -1.90
N CYS A 8 1.92 8.32 -2.43
CA CYS A 8 2.30 8.74 -3.77
C CYS A 8 2.99 10.11 -3.72
N GLY A 9 4.13 10.25 -4.41
CA GLY A 9 4.86 11.52 -4.51
C GLY A 9 4.47 12.39 -5.70
N GLY A 10 3.81 11.80 -6.71
CA GLY A 10 3.60 12.47 -8.01
C GLY A 10 2.19 13.05 -8.24
N ALA A 11 1.12 12.35 -7.83
CA ALA A 11 -0.26 12.81 -8.05
C ALA A 11 -1.30 11.96 -7.28
N VAL A 12 -2.44 12.57 -6.93
CA VAL A 12 -3.61 11.92 -6.30
C VAL A 12 -4.38 11.01 -7.29
N ALA A 13 -4.25 11.27 -8.58
CA ALA A 13 -4.95 10.49 -9.62
C ALA A 13 -4.48 9.02 -9.64
N THR A 14 -3.16 8.80 -9.57
CA THR A 14 -2.58 7.45 -9.61
C THR A 14 -2.80 6.66 -8.32
N SER A 15 -2.93 7.33 -7.17
CA SER A 15 -3.18 6.65 -5.88
C SER A 15 -4.60 6.10 -5.79
N THR A 16 -5.58 6.73 -6.44
CA THR A 16 -6.98 6.28 -6.40
C THR A 16 -7.16 4.97 -7.17
N VAL A 17 -6.48 4.83 -8.31
CA VAL A 17 -6.50 3.58 -9.11
C VAL A 17 -5.85 2.42 -8.35
N ALA A 18 -4.71 2.68 -7.69
CA ALA A 18 -4.06 1.67 -6.85
C ALA A 18 -4.93 1.26 -5.66
N ALA A 19 -5.49 2.23 -4.93
CA ALA A 19 -6.33 1.97 -3.76
C ALA A 19 -7.58 1.14 -4.10
N ASN A 20 -8.25 1.43 -5.23
CA ASN A 20 -9.40 0.65 -5.68
C ASN A 20 -9.02 -0.80 -6.03
N LYS A 21 -7.90 -1.03 -6.73
CA LYS A 21 -7.42 -2.39 -7.03
C LYS A 21 -7.05 -3.17 -5.77
N ILE A 22 -6.43 -2.51 -4.78
CA ILE A 22 -6.07 -3.11 -3.49
C ILE A 22 -7.35 -3.51 -2.73
N ARG A 23 -8.31 -2.57 -2.60
CA ARG A 23 -9.60 -2.83 -1.94
C ARG A 23 -10.37 -3.97 -2.59
N ALA A 24 -10.45 -4.01 -3.91
CA ALA A 24 -11.13 -5.09 -4.63
C ALA A 24 -10.53 -6.45 -4.29
N LEU A 25 -9.20 -6.56 -4.29
CA LEU A 25 -8.55 -7.83 -4.00
C LEU A 25 -8.68 -8.24 -2.53
N LEU A 26 -8.51 -7.30 -1.59
CA LEU A 26 -8.73 -7.57 -0.17
C LEU A 26 -10.15 -8.09 0.07
N LYS A 27 -11.13 -7.50 -0.61
CA LYS A 27 -12.54 -7.90 -0.52
C LYS A 27 -12.79 -9.29 -1.11
N GLU A 28 -12.17 -9.63 -2.25
CA GLU A 28 -12.22 -10.99 -2.82
C GLU A 28 -11.61 -12.04 -1.89
N ASN A 29 -10.57 -11.68 -1.13
CA ASN A 29 -9.88 -12.58 -0.21
C ASN A 29 -10.44 -12.55 1.23
N ASN A 30 -11.54 -11.84 1.49
CA ASN A 30 -12.12 -11.64 2.83
C ASN A 30 -11.12 -11.11 3.87
N ILE A 31 -10.18 -10.26 3.44
CA ILE A 31 -9.20 -9.62 4.33
C ILE A 31 -9.70 -8.24 4.71
N ASP A 32 -9.92 -8.03 6.01
CA ASP A 32 -10.38 -6.76 6.56
C ASP A 32 -9.20 -5.79 6.77
N ALA A 33 -8.83 -5.10 5.68
CA ALA A 33 -7.79 -4.08 5.68
C ALA A 33 -8.30 -2.72 5.19
N ASP A 34 -7.97 -1.67 5.94
CA ASP A 34 -8.32 -0.30 5.61
C ASP A 34 -7.24 0.34 4.74
N VAL A 35 -7.62 0.77 3.54
CA VAL A 35 -6.70 1.39 2.58
C VAL A 35 -6.82 2.91 2.67
N SER A 36 -5.78 3.55 3.17
CA SER A 36 -5.69 5.00 3.35
C SER A 36 -4.65 5.62 2.41
N GLN A 37 -4.96 6.76 1.78
CA GLN A 37 -4.09 7.43 0.82
C GLN A 37 -3.38 8.62 1.48
N CYS A 38 -2.08 8.78 1.25
CA CYS A 38 -1.24 9.80 1.88
C CYS A 38 -0.17 10.36 0.95
N ARG A 39 0.45 11.47 1.35
CA ARG A 39 1.67 11.98 0.70
C ARG A 39 2.92 11.35 1.31
N VAL A 40 3.99 11.29 0.52
CA VAL A 40 5.34 10.90 1.00
C VAL A 40 5.85 11.77 2.15
N SER A 41 5.43 13.03 2.25
CA SER A 41 5.74 13.89 3.41
C SER A 41 5.01 13.48 4.68
N GLU A 42 3.80 12.91 4.59
CA GLU A 42 3.03 12.45 5.76
C GLU A 42 3.37 11.01 6.16
N LEU A 43 4.06 10.26 5.29
CA LEU A 43 4.45 8.86 5.53
C LEU A 43 5.17 8.69 6.86
N GLY A 44 6.13 9.56 7.17
CA GLY A 44 6.93 9.48 8.39
C GLY A 44 6.13 9.74 9.67
N SER A 45 4.98 10.42 9.60
CA SER A 45 4.11 10.65 10.76
C SER A 45 2.97 9.64 10.84
N LYS A 46 2.47 9.15 9.69
CA LYS A 46 1.37 8.17 9.63
C LYS A 46 1.82 6.72 9.68
N VAL A 47 3.12 6.45 9.60
CA VAL A 47 3.65 5.10 9.81
C VAL A 47 3.32 4.54 11.19
N SER A 48 3.23 5.38 12.22
CA SER A 48 3.11 4.98 13.63
C SER A 48 1.78 4.31 14.02
N GLY A 49 0.93 3.95 13.06
CA GLY A 49 -0.34 3.24 13.28
C GLY A 49 -0.80 2.49 12.04
N THR A 50 0.14 2.10 11.17
CA THR A 50 -0.12 1.39 9.93
C THR A 50 0.63 0.05 9.97
N ASP A 51 -0.04 -1.05 9.59
CA ASP A 51 0.59 -2.38 9.53
C ASP A 51 1.37 -2.61 8.23
N LEU A 52 0.99 -1.91 7.15
CA LEU A 52 1.57 -2.11 5.83
C LEU A 52 1.64 -0.80 5.05
N ILE A 53 2.81 -0.51 4.49
CA ILE A 53 3.02 0.70 3.69
C ILE A 53 3.16 0.32 2.22
N VAL A 54 2.44 1.03 1.36
CA VAL A 54 2.53 0.89 -0.10
C VAL A 54 3.00 2.22 -0.67
N THR A 55 4.23 2.30 -1.15
CA THR A 55 4.79 3.55 -1.71
C THR A 55 5.14 3.39 -3.18
N THR A 56 4.70 4.34 -4.00
CA THR A 56 5.04 4.37 -5.44
C THR A 56 6.39 5.03 -5.71
N ALA A 57 6.99 5.64 -4.69
CA ALA A 57 8.35 6.18 -4.72
C ALA A 57 9.33 5.22 -4.03
N LYS A 58 10.62 5.31 -4.38
CA LYS A 58 11.68 4.71 -3.57
C LYS A 58 11.73 5.43 -2.23
N VAL A 59 11.44 4.70 -1.17
CA VAL A 59 11.54 5.19 0.20
C VAL A 59 12.49 4.25 0.90
N ASP A 60 13.73 4.70 1.06
CA ASP A 60 14.82 3.98 1.72
C ASP A 60 14.78 4.22 3.24
N LYS A 61 13.57 4.28 3.79
CA LYS A 61 13.36 4.46 5.23
C LYS A 61 12.76 3.19 5.77
N ASP A 62 13.53 2.55 6.64
CA ASP A 62 13.05 1.49 7.49
C ASP A 62 12.18 2.12 8.58
N TYR A 63 10.88 1.90 8.48
CA TYR A 63 9.94 2.40 9.47
C TYR A 63 9.52 1.32 10.48
N GLY A 64 10.18 0.16 10.47
CA GLY A 64 9.84 -0.98 11.33
C GLY A 64 8.54 -1.72 10.93
N VAL A 65 7.96 -1.37 9.79
CA VAL A 65 6.77 -2.01 9.21
C VAL A 65 7.07 -2.42 7.76
N PRO A 66 6.43 -3.49 7.25
CA PRO A 66 6.66 -3.95 5.88
C PRO A 66 6.29 -2.85 4.87
N VAL A 67 7.29 -2.42 4.10
CA VAL A 67 7.17 -1.44 3.03
C VAL A 67 7.16 -2.16 1.70
N ILE A 68 6.11 -1.91 0.93
CA ILE A 68 5.83 -2.53 -0.34
C ILE A 68 5.85 -1.47 -1.44
N HIS A 69 6.42 -1.79 -2.59
CA HIS A 69 6.44 -0.87 -3.73
C HIS A 69 5.11 -0.87 -4.47
N GLY A 70 4.35 0.21 -4.28
CA GLY A 70 3.08 0.48 -4.94
C GLY A 70 3.16 0.72 -6.44
N LEU A 71 4.37 0.83 -7.00
CA LEU A 71 4.58 0.98 -8.44
C LEU A 71 3.94 -0.19 -9.22
N ALA A 72 3.93 -1.40 -8.65
CA ALA A 72 3.28 -2.56 -9.25
C ALA A 72 1.76 -2.34 -9.47
N PHE A 73 1.08 -1.65 -8.55
CA PHE A 73 -0.37 -1.38 -8.66
C PHE A 73 -0.72 -0.43 -9.80
N ILE A 74 0.15 0.55 -10.07
CA ILE A 74 -0.02 1.53 -11.16
C ILE A 74 0.45 0.93 -12.49
N SER A 75 1.66 0.36 -12.49
CA SER A 75 2.29 -0.21 -13.69
C SER A 75 1.57 -1.45 -14.20
N GLY A 76 0.77 -2.12 -13.36
CA GLY A 76 0.10 -3.37 -13.72
C GLY A 76 1.01 -4.60 -13.69
N VAL A 77 2.33 -4.39 -13.68
CA VAL A 77 3.35 -5.44 -13.67
C VAL A 77 3.67 -5.84 -12.22
N GLY A 78 3.54 -7.12 -11.89
CA GLY A 78 3.89 -7.62 -10.54
C GLY A 78 2.83 -7.36 -9.46
N LEU A 79 1.62 -6.95 -9.86
CA LEU A 79 0.46 -6.83 -8.97
C LEU A 79 0.23 -8.11 -8.16
N ASP A 80 0.23 -9.26 -8.83
CA ASP A 80 0.03 -10.57 -8.20
C ASP A 80 1.09 -10.90 -7.14
N LYS A 81 2.37 -10.61 -7.42
CA LYS A 81 3.45 -10.79 -6.43
C LYS A 81 3.22 -9.95 -5.19
N THR A 82 2.95 -8.68 -5.43
CA THR A 82 2.71 -7.70 -4.36
C THR A 82 1.50 -8.09 -3.52
N LYS A 83 0.44 -8.55 -4.19
CA LYS A 83 -0.77 -9.04 -3.54
C LYS A 83 -0.50 -10.31 -2.74
N LYS A 84 0.30 -11.24 -3.25
CA LYS A 84 0.73 -12.43 -2.50
C LYS A 84 1.51 -12.06 -1.25
N GLU A 85 2.50 -11.15 -1.35
CA GLU A 85 3.23 -10.65 -0.17
C GLU A 85 2.29 -10.02 0.85
N ILE A 86 1.35 -9.18 0.40
CA ILE A 86 0.32 -8.58 1.26
C ILE A 86 -0.49 -9.69 1.94
N LEU A 87 -0.99 -10.67 1.19
CA LEU A 87 -1.73 -11.80 1.74
C LEU A 87 -0.89 -12.61 2.75
N GLU A 88 0.39 -12.85 2.47
CA GLU A 88 1.29 -13.62 3.33
C GLU A 88 1.60 -12.88 4.65
N VAL A 89 1.66 -11.55 4.60
CA VAL A 89 1.81 -10.67 5.78
C VAL A 89 0.46 -10.46 6.51
N LEU A 90 -0.67 -10.60 5.82
CA LEU A 90 -2.01 -10.39 6.36
C LEU A 90 -2.70 -11.66 6.89
N GLN A 91 -2.35 -12.85 6.38
CA GLN A 91 -2.72 -14.17 6.92
C GLN A 91 -2.11 -14.39 8.32
#